data_AF-A0A382X8C1-F1
#
_entry.id   AF-A0A382X8C1-F1
#
_cell.length_a   1.000
_cell.length_b   1.000
_cell.length_c   1.000
_cell.angle_alpha   90.00
_cell.angle_beta   90.00
_cell.angle_gamma   90.00
#
_symmetry.space_group_name_H-M   'P 1'
#
loop_
_entity.id
_entity.type
_entity.pdbx_description
1 polymer ?
#
loop_
_entity_poly.entity_id
_entity_poly.type
_entity_poly.pdbx_seq_one_letter_code
_entity_poly.pdbx_strand_id
1 'polypeptide(L)'
;MPRIFLYGIQSITLLKDIFIFHGTGVGGGSLVYANTLLIPPDEAFENQSWPGTNWKKRLAPYYEKAKMMLGAVPAKHQAETDKILKDCADYMGKG
;
A
#
# COMPACT_ATOMS: atom_id res chain seq x y z
N MET A 1 -15.61 -12.72 -25.41
CA MET A 1 -14.17 -12.81 -25.06
C MET A 1 -13.98 -13.71 -23.83
N PRO A 2 -13.64 -15.00 -24.03
CA PRO A 2 -12.97 -15.82 -23.02
C PRO A 2 -11.68 -16.51 -23.54
N ARG A 3 -11.21 -16.21 -24.76
CA ARG A 3 -10.10 -16.93 -25.43
C ARG A 3 -8.68 -16.65 -24.89
N ILE A 4 -8.53 -15.69 -23.96
CA ILE A 4 -7.22 -15.26 -23.43
C ILE A 4 -6.91 -15.80 -22.02
N PHE A 5 -7.72 -16.73 -21.49
CA PHE A 5 -7.44 -17.47 -20.24
C PHE A 5 -7.12 -16.59 -19.00
N LEU A 6 -7.66 -15.37 -18.93
CA LEU A 6 -7.47 -14.47 -17.78
C LEU A 6 -8.40 -14.84 -16.61
N TYR A 7 -8.10 -15.95 -15.93
CA TYR A 7 -8.85 -16.46 -14.77
C TYR A 7 -8.18 -16.14 -13.42
N GLY A 8 -7.18 -15.24 -13.43
CA GLY A 8 -6.43 -14.89 -12.24
C GLY A 8 -7.25 -14.08 -11.22
N ILE A 9 -6.66 -13.91 -10.03
CA ILE A 9 -7.22 -13.12 -8.92
C ILE A 9 -7.20 -11.61 -9.18
N GLN A 10 -6.38 -11.14 -10.12
CA GLN A 10 -6.26 -9.72 -10.46
C GLN A 10 -7.36 -9.31 -11.43
N SER A 11 -8.20 -8.39 -10.99
CA SER A 11 -9.24 -7.75 -11.80
C SER A 11 -8.83 -6.31 -12.14
N ILE A 12 -9.24 -5.86 -13.32
CA ILE A 12 -8.96 -4.51 -13.84
C ILE A 12 -10.27 -3.90 -14.30
N THR A 13 -10.66 -2.77 -13.70
CA THR A 13 -11.84 -2.00 -14.12
C THR A 13 -11.37 -0.73 -14.82
N LEU A 14 -11.68 -0.61 -16.11
CA LEU A 14 -11.46 0.61 -16.89
C LEU A 14 -12.68 1.53 -16.75
N LEU A 15 -12.46 2.73 -16.21
CA LEU A 15 -13.37 3.87 -16.28
C LEU A 15 -12.87 4.86 -17.34
N LYS A 16 -13.64 5.92 -17.63
CA LYS A 16 -13.32 6.88 -18.69
C LYS A 16 -11.86 7.38 -18.66
N ASP A 17 -11.36 7.71 -17.46
CA ASP A 17 -10.05 8.35 -17.27
C ASP A 17 -9.16 7.60 -16.26
N ILE A 18 -9.60 6.44 -15.73
CA ILE A 18 -8.95 5.77 -14.60
C ILE A 18 -8.96 4.24 -14.80
N PHE A 19 -7.83 3.60 -14.50
CA PHE A 19 -7.73 2.16 -14.30
C PHE A 19 -7.75 1.82 -12.81
N ILE A 20 -8.64 0.91 -12.40
CA ILE A 20 -8.72 0.42 -11.03
C ILE A 20 -8.25 -1.04 -11.01
N PHE A 21 -7.18 -1.30 -10.26
CA PHE A 21 -6.66 -2.63 -10.01
C PHE A 21 -7.20 -3.14 -8.67
N HIS A 22 -7.83 -4.30 -8.66
CA HIS A 22 -8.38 -4.89 -7.44
C HIS A 22 -8.32 -6.42 -7.47
N GLY A 23 -8.31 -7.04 -6.27
CA GLY A 23 -8.29 -8.49 -6.12
C GLY A 23 -9.71 -9.05 -6.01
N THR A 24 -9.98 -10.14 -6.71
CA THR A 24 -11.25 -10.88 -6.66
C THR A 24 -11.03 -12.27 -6.07
N GLY A 25 -11.62 -12.53 -4.90
CA GLY A 25 -11.46 -13.78 -4.15
C GLY A 25 -11.48 -13.58 -2.64
N VAL A 26 -11.31 -14.66 -1.87
CA VAL A 26 -11.22 -14.60 -0.40
C VAL A 26 -9.92 -13.89 0.01
N GLY A 27 -10.05 -12.71 0.63
CA GLY A 27 -8.94 -11.79 0.91
C GLY A 27 -9.11 -10.44 0.19
N GLY A 28 -9.83 -10.42 -0.94
CA GLY A 28 -10.09 -9.20 -1.70
C GLY A 28 -8.80 -8.55 -2.19
N GLY A 29 -8.64 -7.25 -1.92
CA GLY A 29 -7.44 -6.49 -2.31
C GLY A 29 -6.14 -7.02 -1.71
N SER A 30 -6.20 -7.73 -0.56
CA SER A 30 -4.98 -8.28 0.05
C SER A 30 -4.30 -9.36 -0.80
N LEU A 31 -5.02 -9.94 -1.77
CA LEU A 31 -4.48 -10.91 -2.71
C LEU A 31 -3.51 -10.30 -3.73
N VAL A 32 -3.61 -9.00 -3.97
CA VAL A 32 -2.88 -8.31 -5.06
C VAL A 32 -2.05 -7.11 -4.58
N TYR A 33 -2.23 -6.65 -3.34
CA TYR A 33 -1.44 -5.53 -2.82
C TYR A 33 0.00 -5.93 -2.49
N ALA A 34 0.93 -4.97 -2.59
CA ALA A 34 2.38 -5.20 -2.52
C ALA A 34 2.97 -5.35 -1.10
N ASN A 35 2.18 -5.83 -0.12
CA ASN A 35 2.62 -6.10 1.26
C ASN A 35 3.41 -4.97 1.96
N THR A 36 3.10 -3.72 1.62
CA THR A 36 3.76 -2.53 2.20
C THR A 36 2.94 -2.01 3.37
N LEU A 37 3.45 -2.23 4.59
CA LEU A 37 2.75 -1.96 5.86
C LEU A 37 3.35 -0.74 6.57
N LEU A 38 3.11 0.44 6.02
CA LEU A 38 3.65 1.71 6.52
C LEU A 38 2.74 2.30 7.62
N ILE A 39 3.36 2.93 8.61
CA ILE A 39 2.67 3.91 9.44
C ILE A 39 2.76 5.24 8.69
N PRO A 40 1.63 5.95 8.45
CA PRO A 40 1.65 7.28 7.85
C PRO A 40 2.55 8.26 8.64
N PRO A 41 3.09 9.29 7.99
CA PRO A 41 3.85 10.32 8.69
C PRO A 41 2.91 11.22 9.52
N ASP A 42 3.46 12.04 10.40
CA ASP A 42 2.70 12.80 11.40
C ASP A 42 1.70 13.77 10.77
N GLU A 43 2.06 14.36 9.64
CA GLU A 43 1.23 15.29 8.87
C GLU A 43 -0.08 14.62 8.41
N ALA A 44 -0.06 13.31 8.16
CA ALA A 44 -1.25 12.57 7.78
C ALA A 44 -2.25 12.45 8.95
N PHE A 45 -1.77 12.41 10.19
CA PHE A 45 -2.59 12.36 11.40
C PHE A 45 -3.05 13.74 11.90
N GLU A 46 -2.30 14.78 11.55
CA GLU A 46 -2.59 16.18 11.89
C GLU A 46 -3.48 16.88 10.86
N ASN A 47 -3.75 16.23 9.72
CA ASN A 47 -4.57 16.78 8.65
C ASN A 47 -5.98 17.18 9.16
N GLN A 48 -6.37 18.42 8.89
CA GLN A 48 -7.64 19.01 9.35
C GLN A 48 -8.89 18.32 8.77
N SER A 49 -8.74 17.49 7.73
CA SER A 49 -9.83 16.68 7.17
C SER A 49 -10.28 15.58 8.14
N TRP A 50 -9.46 15.23 9.13
CA TRP A 50 -9.85 14.31 10.18
C TRP A 50 -10.83 14.96 11.17
N PRO A 51 -11.92 14.28 11.56
CA PRO A 51 -12.82 14.81 12.57
C PRO A 51 -12.16 14.77 13.96
N GLY A 52 -12.01 15.93 14.61
CA GLY A 52 -11.42 16.03 15.96
C GLY A 52 -9.88 15.99 15.96
N THR A 53 -9.29 15.77 17.14
CA THR A 53 -7.84 15.92 17.35
C THR A 53 -7.18 14.65 17.93
N ASN A 54 -5.84 14.66 17.98
CA ASN A 54 -5.02 13.61 18.60
C ASN A 54 -5.14 12.21 17.96
N TRP A 55 -5.39 12.15 16.65
CA TRP A 55 -5.58 10.88 15.94
C TRP A 55 -4.39 9.94 16.02
N LYS A 56 -3.16 10.44 15.93
CA LYS A 56 -1.95 9.62 16.09
C LYS A 56 -1.96 8.84 17.41
N LYS A 57 -2.26 9.51 18.53
CA LYS A 57 -2.35 8.87 19.85
C LYS A 57 -3.50 7.86 19.92
N ARG A 58 -4.65 8.18 19.33
CA ARG A 58 -5.83 7.30 19.31
C ARG A 58 -5.60 6.05 18.48
N LEU A 59 -4.90 6.17 17.35
CA LEU A 59 -4.68 5.08 16.40
C LEU A 59 -3.44 4.25 16.69
N ALA A 60 -2.43 4.81 17.38
CA ALA A 60 -1.19 4.12 17.75
C ALA A 60 -1.38 2.69 18.28
N PRO A 61 -2.25 2.41 19.29
CA PRO A 61 -2.42 1.05 19.78
C PRO A 61 -2.98 0.07 18.73
N TYR A 62 -3.74 0.57 17.75
CA TYR A 62 -4.29 -0.24 16.67
C TYR A 62 -3.26 -0.50 15.57
N TYR A 63 -2.39 0.47 15.27
CA TYR A 63 -1.25 0.25 14.37
C TYR A 63 -0.27 -0.79 14.95
N GLU A 64 0.04 -0.72 16.25
CA GLU A 64 0.90 -1.72 16.90
C GLU A 64 0.28 -3.12 16.88
N LYS A 65 -1.02 -3.22 17.16
CA LYS A 65 -1.75 -4.49 17.05
C LYS A 65 -1.72 -5.04 15.62
N ALA A 66 -1.99 -4.20 14.63
CA ALA A 66 -1.99 -4.60 13.22
C ALA A 66 -0.61 -5.06 12.77
N LYS A 67 0.47 -4.34 13.13
CA LYS A 67 1.85 -4.76 12.84
C LYS A 67 2.16 -6.14 13.38
N MET A 68 1.77 -6.43 14.63
CA MET A 68 1.97 -7.74 15.22
C MET A 68 1.17 -8.82 14.49
N MET A 69 -0.12 -8.59 14.25
CA MET A 69 -0.99 -9.57 13.57
C MET A 69 -0.55 -9.86 12.13
N LEU A 70 -0.03 -8.85 11.41
CA LEU A 70 0.41 -8.96 10.03
C LEU A 70 1.88 -9.37 9.89
N GLY A 71 2.62 -9.49 10.99
CA GLY A 71 4.05 -9.82 10.96
C GLY A 71 4.91 -8.77 10.26
N ALA A 72 4.53 -7.50 10.37
CA ALA A 72 5.24 -6.40 9.70
C ALA A 72 6.67 -6.25 10.25
N VAL A 73 7.65 -6.47 9.39
CA VAL A 73 9.08 -6.35 9.71
C VAL A 73 9.81 -5.55 8.62
N PRO A 74 10.94 -4.89 8.94
CA PRO A 74 11.77 -4.27 7.91
C PRO A 74 12.22 -5.29 6.86
N ALA A 75 12.24 -4.88 5.60
CA ALA A 75 12.79 -5.69 4.52
C ALA A 75 14.29 -5.95 4.80
N LYS A 76 14.70 -7.22 4.77
CA LYS A 76 16.08 -7.63 5.08
C LYS A 76 17.07 -7.38 3.95
N HIS A 77 16.57 -7.30 2.72
CA HIS A 77 17.37 -7.20 1.52
C HIS A 77 16.76 -6.15 0.60
N GLN A 78 17.62 -5.34 -0.01
CA GLN A 78 17.26 -4.52 -1.16
C GLN A 78 17.53 -5.31 -2.43
N ALA A 79 16.49 -5.53 -3.22
CA ALA A 79 16.60 -6.11 -4.55
C ALA A 79 17.15 -5.08 -5.53
N GLU A 80 17.54 -5.53 -6.73
CA GLU A 80 18.06 -4.64 -7.76
C GLU A 80 17.03 -3.57 -8.17
N THR A 81 15.75 -3.93 -8.23
CA THR A 81 14.66 -3.00 -8.50
C THR A 81 14.57 -1.90 -7.44
N ASP A 82 14.84 -2.21 -6.16
CA ASP A 82 14.81 -1.20 -5.09
C ASP A 82 15.93 -0.17 -5.26
N LYS A 83 17.10 -0.60 -5.73
CA LYS A 83 18.23 0.30 -6.05
C LYS A 83 17.88 1.20 -7.23
N ILE A 84 17.32 0.65 -8.29
CA ILE A 84 16.89 1.42 -9.46
C ILE A 84 15.82 2.46 -9.06
N LEU A 85 14.88 2.08 -8.20
CA LEU A 85 13.88 3.01 -7.66
C LEU A 85 14.53 4.13 -6.84
N LYS A 86 15.53 3.79 -6.02
CA LYS A 86 16.29 4.77 -5.24
C LYS A 86 17.06 5.73 -6.15
N ASP A 87 17.78 5.22 -7.13
CA ASP A 87 18.55 6.04 -8.08
C ASP A 87 17.64 7.02 -8.84
N CYS A 88 16.44 6.57 -9.23
CA CYS A 88 15.42 7.44 -9.81
C CYS A 88 14.99 8.55 -8.83
N ALA A 89 14.76 8.21 -7.56
CA ALA A 89 14.37 9.17 -6.53
C ALA A 89 15.48 10.21 -6.26
N ASP A 90 16.73 9.76 -6.17
CA ASP A 90 17.92 10.61 -6.02
C ASP A 90 18.05 11.57 -7.22
N TYR A 91 17.91 11.06 -8.45
CA TYR A 91 17.91 11.89 -9.66
C TYR A 91 16.81 12.96 -9.66
N MET A 92 15.64 12.66 -9.09
CA MET A 92 14.52 13.60 -8.96
C MET A 92 14.66 14.57 -7.77
N GLY A 93 15.71 14.43 -6.95
CA GLY A 93 15.88 15.21 -5.71
C GLY A 93 14.83 14.88 -4.64
N LYS A 94 14.36 13.63 -4.62
CA LYS A 94 13.33 13.10 -3.70
C LYS A 94 13.78 11.86 -2.92
N GLY A 95 15.04 11.44 -3.07
CA GLY A 95 15.66 10.33 -2.34
C GLY A 95 16.18 10.70 -0.97
#